data_AF-A0A7S3E6D3-F1
#
_entry.id   AF-A0A7S3E6D3-F1
#
_cell.length_a   1.000
_cell.length_b   1.000
_cell.length_c   1.000
_cell.angle_alpha   90.00
_cell.angle_beta   90.00
_cell.angle_gamma   90.00
#
_symmetry.space_group_name_H-M   'P 1'
#
loop_
_entity.id
_entity.type
_entity.pdbx_description
1 polymer ?
#
loop_
_entity_poly.entity_id
_entity_poly.type
_entity_poly.pdbx_seq_one_letter_code
_entity_poly.pdbx_strand_id
1 'polypeptide(L)'
;VAVSLSGREVRGGTQCAKGVRVEHKPSQTVVEGDLQHLFRAEEDDLVSHWEVKDFDATHRVVRVELQKNVVPATKVWWRRLFASEPEVEIAARKEATGKAGQKGSAAVWEEAHKMFREKLQNSVR
;
A
#
# COMPACT_ATOMS: atom_id res chain seq x y z
N VAL A 1 7.24 3.59 16.33
CA VAL A 1 7.09 3.08 14.94
C VAL A 1 8.23 3.64 14.13
N ALA A 2 8.79 2.87 13.21
CA ALA A 2 9.74 3.33 12.21
C ALA A 2 9.25 2.90 10.82
N VAL A 3 9.43 3.76 9.83
CA VAL A 3 9.15 3.47 8.42
C VAL A 3 10.43 3.71 7.64
N SER A 4 10.81 2.76 6.80
CA SER A 4 12.01 2.88 5.97
C SER A 4 11.78 2.31 4.56
N LEU A 5 12.61 2.77 3.63
CA LEU A 5 12.60 2.32 2.24
C LEU A 5 13.84 1.53 1.89
N SER A 6 13.69 0.61 0.94
CA SER A 6 14.79 -0.17 0.36
C SER A 6 14.65 -0.28 -1.16
N GLY A 7 15.68 -0.82 -1.82
CA GLY A 7 15.70 -0.97 -3.29
C GLY A 7 15.63 0.36 -4.01
N ARG A 8 16.42 1.36 -3.58
CA ARG A 8 16.47 2.68 -4.20
C ARG A 8 17.16 2.62 -5.55
N GLU A 9 16.56 3.26 -6.56
CA GLU A 9 17.13 3.39 -7.91
C GLU A 9 16.72 4.74 -8.54
N VAL A 10 17.45 5.18 -9.57
CA VAL A 10 17.12 6.41 -10.31
C VAL A 10 16.50 6.02 -11.66
N ARG A 11 15.29 6.52 -11.94
CA ARG A 11 14.63 6.35 -13.24
C ARG A 11 14.18 7.68 -13.80
N GLY A 12 14.65 8.01 -15.01
CA GLY A 12 14.25 9.24 -15.69
C GLY A 12 14.56 10.52 -14.89
N GLY A 13 15.61 10.50 -14.06
CA GLY A 13 16.00 11.61 -13.19
C GLY A 13 15.30 11.65 -11.83
N THR A 14 14.33 10.76 -11.56
CA THR A 14 13.62 10.69 -10.27
C THR A 14 14.14 9.54 -9.42
N GLN A 15 14.38 9.82 -8.12
CA GLN A 15 14.71 8.77 -7.16
C GLN A 15 13.46 7.95 -6.83
N CYS A 16 13.58 6.64 -7.00
CA CYS A 16 12.52 5.68 -6.77
C CYS A 16 12.96 4.65 -5.74
N ALA A 17 12.00 4.00 -5.10
CA ALA A 17 12.24 2.83 -4.28
C ALA A 17 11.27 1.71 -4.66
N LYS A 18 11.62 0.50 -4.24
CA LYS A 18 10.83 -0.70 -4.48
C LYS A 18 10.34 -1.34 -3.20
N GLY A 19 11.12 -1.28 -2.12
CA GLY A 19 10.75 -1.88 -0.85
C GLY A 19 10.29 -0.86 0.18
N VAL A 20 9.32 -1.25 0.99
CA VAL A 20 8.87 -0.52 2.18
C VAL A 20 8.93 -1.45 3.39
N ARG A 21 9.32 -0.89 4.53
CA ARG A 21 9.39 -1.59 5.82
C ARG A 21 8.76 -0.72 6.89
N VAL A 22 7.80 -1.26 7.62
CA VAL A 22 7.15 -0.64 8.77
C VAL A 22 7.43 -1.51 10.00
N GLU A 23 8.03 -0.92 11.01
CA GLU A 23 8.42 -1.60 12.24
C GLU A 23 7.76 -0.96 13.47
N HIS A 24 7.02 -1.77 14.23
CA HIS A 24 6.54 -1.40 15.54
C HIS A 24 7.51 -1.93 16.62
N LYS A 25 8.53 -1.14 16.95
CA LYS A 25 9.61 -1.50 17.88
C LYS A 25 9.15 -2.18 19.18
N PRO A 26 8.10 -1.71 19.90
CA PRO A 26 7.68 -2.33 21.15
C PRO A 26 7.21 -3.79 21.00
N SER A 27 6.49 -4.12 19.91
CA SER A 27 6.02 -5.49 19.65
C SER A 27 6.93 -6.27 18.71
N GLN A 28 8.00 -5.64 18.20
CA GLN A 28 8.88 -6.18 17.16
C GLN A 28 8.14 -6.63 15.88
N THR A 29 6.90 -6.18 15.68
CA THR A 29 6.12 -6.49 14.48
C THR A 29 6.69 -5.72 13.30
N VAL A 30 6.98 -6.44 12.22
CA VAL A 30 7.51 -5.90 10.97
C VAL A 30 6.56 -6.25 9.83
N VAL A 31 6.22 -5.25 9.02
CA VAL A 31 5.55 -5.42 7.74
C VAL A 31 6.50 -4.90 6.67
N GLU A 32 7.02 -5.79 5.83
CA GLU A 32 8.00 -5.43 4.81
C GLU A 32 7.84 -6.24 3.52
N GLY A 33 8.30 -5.65 2.42
CA GLY A 33 8.37 -6.33 1.14
C GLY A 33 8.60 -5.38 -0.03
N ASP A 34 8.96 -5.98 -1.16
CA ASP A 34 8.99 -5.32 -2.45
C ASP A 34 7.56 -5.02 -2.91
N LEU A 35 7.27 -3.78 -3.24
CA LEU A 35 6.00 -3.36 -3.83
C LEU A 35 5.88 -3.82 -5.28
N GLN A 36 4.65 -3.94 -5.75
CA GLN A 36 4.36 -4.36 -7.14
C GLN A 36 5.00 -3.42 -8.18
N HIS A 37 5.08 -2.13 -7.89
CA HIS A 37 5.70 -1.13 -8.75
C HIS A 37 6.53 -0.15 -7.96
N LEU A 38 7.47 0.50 -8.66
CA LEU A 38 8.26 1.58 -8.12
C LEU A 38 7.39 2.76 -7.71
N PHE A 39 7.79 3.40 -6.64
CA PHE A 39 7.20 4.63 -6.13
C PHE A 39 8.30 5.67 -5.95
N ARG A 40 7.91 6.93 -5.94
CA ARG A 40 8.82 8.05 -5.74
C ARG A 40 9.35 8.02 -4.32
N ALA A 41 10.65 8.26 -4.18
CA ALA A 41 11.39 8.10 -2.95
C ALA A 41 12.40 9.24 -2.80
N GLU A 42 11.96 10.46 -3.06
CA GLU A 42 12.78 11.64 -2.77
C GLU A 42 12.89 11.81 -1.25
N GLU A 43 13.97 12.43 -0.77
CA GLU A 43 14.32 12.40 0.66
C GLU A 43 13.22 12.96 1.58
N ASP A 44 12.44 13.93 1.10
CA ASP A 44 11.30 14.52 1.83
C ASP A 44 10.00 13.68 1.74
N ASP A 45 9.90 12.79 0.75
CA ASP A 45 8.67 12.05 0.45
C ASP A 45 8.36 10.97 1.48
N LEU A 46 9.33 10.46 2.24
CA LEU A 46 9.04 9.46 3.27
C LEU A 46 8.97 10.03 4.67
N VAL A 47 9.80 11.01 5.01
CA VAL A 47 9.78 11.62 6.34
C VAL A 47 8.46 12.38 6.58
N SER A 48 7.84 12.88 5.51
CA SER A 48 6.63 13.71 5.57
C SER A 48 5.31 12.94 5.33
N HIS A 49 5.36 11.69 4.86
CA HIS A 49 4.17 10.98 4.36
C HIS A 49 3.86 9.67 5.07
N TRP A 50 4.18 9.58 6.36
CA TRP A 50 3.56 8.62 7.24
C TRP A 50 3.13 9.27 8.55
N GLU A 51 2.04 8.75 9.11
CA GLU A 51 1.48 9.23 10.37
C GLU A 51 0.97 8.06 11.19
N VAL A 52 0.95 8.24 12.51
CA VAL A 52 0.21 7.37 13.41
C VAL A 52 -1.12 8.06 13.72
N LYS A 53 -2.24 7.40 13.42
CA LYS A 53 -3.57 7.96 13.64
C LYS A 53 -4.48 6.96 14.34
N ASP A 54 -5.45 7.48 15.07
CA ASP A 54 -6.52 6.65 15.64
C ASP A 54 -7.51 6.31 14.52
N PHE A 55 -7.75 5.01 14.31
CA PHE A 55 -8.72 4.51 13.35
C PHE A 55 -10.12 4.43 13.99
N ASP A 56 -10.17 4.01 15.25
CA ASP A 56 -11.36 4.03 16.10
C ASP A 56 -10.96 4.18 17.58
N ALA A 57 -11.92 4.07 18.50
CA ALA A 57 -11.70 4.24 19.94
C ALA A 57 -10.70 3.24 20.56
N THR A 58 -10.41 2.15 19.86
CA THR A 58 -9.61 1.02 20.33
C THR A 58 -8.39 0.71 19.46
N HIS A 59 -8.38 1.18 18.22
CA HIS A 59 -7.34 0.88 17.25
C HIS A 59 -6.58 2.12 16.80
N ARG A 60 -5.25 2.03 16.89
CA ARG A 60 -4.30 2.99 16.34
C ARG A 60 -3.56 2.35 15.18
N VAL A 61 -3.44 3.07 14.06
CA VAL A 61 -2.87 2.56 12.81
C VAL A 61 -1.71 3.43 12.35
N VAL A 62 -0.79 2.80 11.62
CA VAL A 62 0.26 3.50 10.88
C VAL A 62 -0.25 3.68 9.45
N ARG A 63 -0.41 4.92 9.02
CA ARG A 63 -0.73 5.26 7.64
C ARG A 63 0.56 5.63 6.92
N VAL A 64 0.82 4.98 5.79
CA VAL A 64 1.93 5.31 4.89
C VAL A 64 1.33 5.69 3.54
N GLU A 65 1.67 6.87 3.04
CA GLU A 65 1.27 7.33 1.72
C GLU A 65 2.42 7.19 0.74
N LEU A 66 2.16 6.58 -0.41
CA LEU A 66 3.18 6.30 -1.42
C LEU A 66 2.71 6.84 -2.78
N GLN A 67 3.56 7.61 -3.44
CA GLN A 67 3.28 8.13 -4.78
C GLN A 67 3.86 7.19 -5.84
N LYS A 68 2.98 6.55 -6.62
CA LYS A 68 3.40 5.68 -7.73
C LYS A 68 4.26 6.45 -8.73
N ASN A 69 5.40 5.87 -9.13
CA ASN A 69 6.17 6.42 -10.22
C ASN A 69 5.58 5.92 -11.55
N VAL A 70 4.63 6.69 -12.11
CA VAL A 70 3.96 6.36 -13.38
C VAL A 70 4.49 7.24 -14.51
N VAL A 71 4.74 6.61 -15.65
CA VAL A 71 5.02 7.34 -16.91
C VAL A 71 3.76 8.11 -17.30
N PRO A 72 3.89 9.37 -17.79
CA PRO A 72 2.76 10.11 -18.33
C PRO A 72 1.95 9.28 -19.33
N ALA A 73 0.62 9.43 -19.31
CA ALA A 73 -0.36 8.71 -20.15
C ALA A 73 -0.69 7.24 -19.80
N THR A 74 -0.08 6.64 -18.77
CA THR A 74 -0.46 5.26 -18.33
C THR A 74 -1.09 5.25 -16.94
N LYS A 75 -2.27 4.64 -16.81
CA LYS A 75 -2.88 4.35 -15.50
C LYS A 75 -2.40 2.99 -15.00
N VAL A 76 -1.67 2.96 -13.89
CA VAL A 76 -1.17 1.73 -13.28
C VAL A 76 -1.99 1.35 -12.05
N TRP A 77 -2.79 0.29 -12.17
CA TRP A 77 -3.53 -0.30 -11.07
C TRP A 77 -2.67 -1.34 -10.36
N TRP A 78 -2.58 -1.23 -9.04
CA TRP A 78 -1.91 -2.25 -8.24
C TRP A 78 -2.93 -3.33 -7.92
N ARG A 79 -2.63 -4.55 -8.32
CA ARG A 79 -3.43 -5.75 -8.01
C ARG A 79 -3.01 -6.38 -6.68
N ARG A 80 -1.87 -5.97 -6.13
CA ARG A 80 -1.34 -6.40 -4.85
C ARG A 80 -0.45 -5.30 -4.27
N LEU A 81 -0.26 -5.32 -2.95
CA LEU A 81 0.66 -4.39 -2.32
C LEU A 81 2.10 -4.89 -2.53
N PHE A 82 2.41 -6.07 -1.98
CA PHE A 82 3.72 -6.69 -2.14
C PHE A 82 3.75 -7.66 -3.32
N ALA A 83 4.88 -7.72 -4.02
CA ALA A 83 5.10 -8.62 -5.15
C ALA A 83 5.07 -10.11 -4.76
N SER A 84 5.23 -10.42 -3.47
CA SER A 84 5.10 -11.78 -2.92
C SER A 84 3.65 -12.20 -2.65
N GLU A 85 2.69 -11.27 -2.67
CA GLU A 85 1.30 -11.54 -2.36
C GLU A 85 0.50 -12.02 -3.57
N PRO A 86 -0.61 -12.76 -3.34
CA PRO A 86 -1.54 -13.10 -4.41
C PRO A 86 -2.12 -11.81 -5.02
N GLU A 87 -2.34 -11.85 -6.34
CA GLU A 87 -3.01 -10.76 -7.04
C GLU A 87 -4.51 -10.79 -6.75
N VAL A 88 -5.08 -9.63 -6.48
CA VAL A 88 -6.51 -9.40 -6.42
C VAL A 88 -7.01 -9.17 -7.84
N GLU A 89 -8.04 -9.92 -8.23
CA GLU A 89 -8.73 -9.66 -9.49
C GLU A 89 -9.47 -8.34 -9.37
N ILE A 90 -8.94 -7.32 -10.04
CA ILE A 90 -9.66 -6.05 -10.23
C ILE A 90 -10.69 -6.34 -11.31
N ALA A 91 -11.83 -6.93 -10.91
CA ALA A 91 -12.97 -7.17 -11.79
C ALA A 91 -13.17 -5.91 -12.62
N ALA A 92 -13.08 -6.06 -13.95
CA ALA A 92 -13.02 -4.98 -14.92
C ALA A 92 -14.04 -3.90 -14.55
N ARG A 93 -13.56 -2.86 -13.87
CA ARG A 93 -14.40 -1.74 -13.50
C ARG A 93 -14.65 -1.08 -14.85
N LYS A 94 -15.77 -1.42 -15.49
CA LYS A 94 -16.27 -0.79 -16.70
C LYS A 94 -15.98 0.68 -16.52
N GLU A 95 -15.10 1.18 -17.38
CA GLU A 95 -14.72 2.57 -17.39
C GLU A 95 -16.00 3.40 -17.25
N ALA A 96 -15.93 4.42 -16.42
CA ALA A 96 -17.02 5.34 -16.17
C ALA A 96 -17.32 6.17 -17.43
N THR A 97 -17.78 5.52 -18.50
CA THR A 97 -18.61 6.10 -19.54
C THR A 97 -20.06 5.86 -19.14
N GLY A 98 -20.59 6.78 -18.33
CA GLY A 98 -22.03 6.96 -18.17
C GLY A 98 -22.71 6.12 -17.09
N LYS A 99 -23.20 6.82 -16.06
CA LYS A 99 -24.44 6.55 -15.30
C LYS A 99 -24.81 5.07 -15.07
N ALA A 100 -24.41 4.51 -13.92
CA ALA A 100 -25.24 3.70 -12.99
C ALA A 100 -24.37 2.75 -12.13
N GLY A 101 -24.67 2.66 -10.83
CA GLY A 101 -24.38 1.45 -10.05
C GLY A 101 -23.30 1.51 -8.97
N GLN A 102 -23.37 2.49 -8.07
CA GLN A 102 -22.59 2.56 -6.84
C GLN A 102 -23.06 1.49 -5.82
N LYS A 103 -22.73 0.20 -6.02
CA LYS A 103 -23.01 -0.87 -5.03
C LYS A 103 -21.90 -1.93 -4.84
N GLY A 104 -20.84 -1.95 -5.65
CA GLY A 104 -19.81 -3.00 -5.60
C GLY A 104 -18.54 -2.70 -4.76
N SER A 105 -18.30 -1.45 -4.38
CA SER A 105 -17.03 -1.07 -3.74
C SER A 105 -16.92 -1.46 -2.26
N ALA A 106 -18.04 -1.57 -1.56
CA ALA A 106 -18.05 -1.93 -0.14
C ALA A 106 -17.64 -3.39 0.08
N ALA A 107 -18.10 -4.31 -0.78
CA ALA A 107 -17.82 -5.74 -0.65
C ALA A 107 -16.33 -6.06 -0.85
N VAL A 108 -15.69 -5.46 -1.86
CA VAL A 108 -14.25 -5.63 -2.14
C VAL A 108 -13.40 -5.03 -1.02
N TRP A 109 -13.85 -3.92 -0.43
CA TRP A 109 -13.17 -3.29 0.70
C TRP A 109 -13.23 -4.17 1.96
N GLU A 110 -14.39 -4.76 2.25
CA GLU A 110 -14.56 -5.69 3.38
C GLU A 110 -13.74 -6.98 3.19
N GLU A 111 -13.67 -7.49 1.97
CA GLU A 111 -12.90 -8.70 1.66
C GLU A 111 -11.38 -8.48 1.81
N ALA A 112 -10.87 -7.33 1.36
CA ALA A 112 -9.47 -6.93 1.59
C ALA A 112 -9.17 -6.76 3.08
N HIS A 113 -10.09 -6.16 3.85
CA HIS A 113 -9.96 -6.03 5.30
C HIS A 113 -9.99 -7.38 6.01
N LYS A 114 -10.81 -8.32 5.56
CA LYS A 114 -10.87 -9.68 6.11
C LYS A 114 -9.55 -10.41 5.91
N MET A 115 -9.02 -10.42 4.68
CA MET A 115 -7.73 -11.05 4.38
C MET A 115 -6.57 -10.45 5.17
N PHE A 116 -6.61 -9.12 5.41
CA PHE A 116 -5.63 -8.44 6.25
C PHE A 116 -5.68 -8.89 7.72
N ARG A 117 -6.90 -8.99 8.30
CA ARG A 117 -7.09 -9.47 9.68
C ARG A 117 -6.60 -10.91 9.86
N GLU A 118 -6.90 -11.79 8.90
CA GLU A 118 -6.48 -13.19 8.94
C GLU A 118 -4.95 -13.34 8.89
N LYS A 119 -4.26 -12.52 8.08
CA LYS A 119 -2.79 -12.49 8.04
C LYS A 119 -2.17 -11.99 9.35
N LEU A 120 -2.75 -10.97 9.99
CA LEU A 120 -2.27 -10.48 11.27
C LEU A 120 -2.43 -11.51 12.40
N GLN A 121 -3.51 -12.28 12.40
CA GLN A 121 -3.73 -13.34 13.38
C GLN A 121 -2.75 -14.51 13.20
N ASN A 122 -2.41 -14.86 11.95
CA ASN A 122 -1.46 -15.95 11.68
C ASN A 122 0.01 -15.57 11.87
N SER A 123 0.34 -14.27 11.92
CA SER A 123 1.71 -13.78 12.17
C SER A 123 2.06 -13.69 13.66
N VAL A 124 1.12 -14.01 14.57
CA VAL A 124 1.34 -14.10 16.02
C VAL A 124 1.29 -15.58 16.44
N ARG A 125 2.28 -16.35 16.01
CA ARG A 125 2.70 -17.65 16.54
C ARG A 125 4.20 -17.78 16.35
#